data_AF-A0A9E7AG70-F1
#
_entry.id   AF-A0A9E7AG70-F1
#
_cell.length_a   1.000
_cell.length_b   1.000
_cell.length_c   1.000
_cell.angle_alpha   90.00
_cell.angle_beta   90.00
_cell.angle_gamma   90.00
#
_symmetry.space_group_name_H-M   'P 1'
#
loop_
_entity.id
_entity.type
_entity.pdbx_description
1 polymer ?
#
loop_
_entity_poly.entity_id
_entity_poly.type
_entity_poly.pdbx_seq_one_letter_code
_entity_poly.pdbx_strand_id
1 'polypeptide(L)'
;MSNSKFPDSSNYMPVVDSNNLTLSAVTKLSAWHPFVHLFIIYATIQYNLLDGTVSKIDAAVRKHPRFFSFCRKADAIFTSVICLLFVALAVILLWKLLYATIKF
;
A
#
# COMPACT_ATOMS: atom_id res chain seq x y z
N MET A 1 33.52 1.22 15.80
CA MET A 1 33.20 0.12 14.86
C MET A 1 31.67 0.05 14.74
N SER A 2 31.13 0.47 13.60
CA SER A 2 29.69 0.45 13.30
C SER A 2 29.30 -0.90 12.71
N ASN A 3 28.18 -1.48 13.14
CA ASN A 3 27.55 -2.61 12.46
C ASN A 3 26.05 -2.67 12.75
N SER A 4 25.32 -1.63 12.35
CA SER A 4 23.85 -1.69 12.25
C SER A 4 23.49 -2.22 10.85
N LYS A 5 23.16 -3.52 10.78
CA LYS A 5 22.46 -4.13 9.65
C LYS A 5 21.07 -3.49 9.51
N PHE A 6 21.00 -2.34 8.86
CA PHE A 6 19.73 -1.82 8.35
C PHE A 6 19.35 -2.63 7.10
N PRO A 7 18.11 -3.14 6.99
CA PRO A 7 17.65 -3.73 5.74
C PRO A 7 17.63 -2.64 4.66
N ASP A 8 18.29 -2.93 3.52
CA ASP A 8 18.35 -2.03 2.37
C ASP A 8 16.94 -1.60 1.93
N SER A 9 16.65 -0.31 2.12
CA SER A 9 15.36 0.30 1.74
C SER A 9 15.11 0.30 0.23
N SER A 10 16.16 0.09 -0.57
CA SER A 10 16.12 -0.03 -2.02
C SER A 10 15.32 -1.25 -2.51
N ASN A 11 15.18 -2.30 -1.70
CA ASN A 11 14.36 -3.47 -2.04
C ASN A 11 12.86 -3.25 -1.81
N TYR A 12 12.47 -2.15 -1.14
CA TYR A 12 11.08 -1.88 -0.76
C TYR A 12 10.51 -0.61 -1.39
N MET A 13 11.36 0.19 -2.05
CA MET A 13 10.93 1.27 -2.91
C MET A 13 11.08 0.79 -4.35
N PRO A 14 10.03 0.84 -5.20
CA PRO A 14 10.26 0.75 -6.62
C PRO A 14 11.30 1.81 -7.00
N VAL A 15 12.29 1.45 -7.82
CA VAL A 15 13.23 2.41 -8.41
C VAL A 15 12.41 3.35 -9.27
N VAL A 16 12.05 4.50 -8.71
CA VAL A 16 11.30 5.55 -9.39
C VAL A 16 12.26 6.72 -9.56
N ASP A 17 12.58 7.03 -10.81
CA ASP A 17 13.37 8.19 -11.19
C ASP A 17 12.84 9.43 -10.48
N SER A 18 13.73 10.07 -9.70
CA SER A 18 13.46 11.20 -8.81
C SER A 18 12.85 12.43 -9.49
N ASN A 19 12.79 12.43 -10.82
CA ASN A 19 12.42 13.60 -11.61
C ASN A 19 10.93 13.64 -11.99
N ASN A 20 10.15 12.57 -11.74
CA ASN A 20 8.74 12.50 -12.17
C ASN A 20 7.80 11.83 -11.14
N LEU A 21 7.99 12.07 -9.84
CA LEU A 21 6.99 11.75 -8.81
C LEU A 21 5.79 12.71 -8.93
N THR A 22 5.02 12.55 -10.00
CA THR A 22 3.74 13.24 -10.16
C THR A 22 2.83 12.82 -9.01
N LEU A 23 2.15 13.78 -8.38
CA LEU A 23 1.12 13.57 -7.37
C LEU A 23 0.13 12.45 -7.78
N SER A 24 -0.09 12.28 -9.09
CA SER A 24 -0.87 11.22 -9.72
C SER A 24 -0.34 9.80 -9.48
N ALA A 25 0.97 9.59 -9.45
CA ALA A 25 1.56 8.27 -9.13
C ALA A 25 1.35 7.93 -7.65
N VAL A 26 1.49 8.92 -6.76
CA VAL A 26 1.23 8.78 -5.33
C VAL A 26 -0.25 8.51 -5.07
N THR A 27 -1.17 9.19 -5.78
CA THR A 27 -2.62 8.96 -5.64
C THR A 27 -3.07 7.64 -6.27
N LYS A 28 -2.42 7.16 -7.34
CA LYS A 28 -2.68 5.82 -7.88
C LYS A 28 -2.16 4.71 -6.98
N LEU A 29 -1.00 4.88 -6.36
CA LEU A 29 -0.51 3.95 -5.34
C LEU A 29 -1.41 3.95 -4.10
N SER A 30 -1.95 5.11 -3.75
CA SER A 30 -2.82 5.28 -2.59
C SER A 30 -4.23 4.71 -2.77
N ALA A 31 -4.71 4.62 -4.02
CA ALA A 31 -5.98 3.96 -4.34
C ALA A 31 -5.96 2.44 -4.10
N TRP A 32 -4.78 1.81 -4.21
CA TRP A 32 -4.62 0.37 -3.96
C TRP A 32 -4.33 0.03 -2.51
N HIS A 33 -3.88 1.02 -1.73
CA HIS A 33 -3.38 0.84 -0.38
C HIS A 33 -3.96 1.86 0.61
N PRO A 34 -5.22 1.67 1.04
CA PRO A 34 -5.95 2.67 1.84
C PRO A 34 -5.28 2.98 3.18
N PHE A 35 -4.62 2.00 3.81
CA PHE A 35 -3.98 2.20 5.11
C PHE A 35 -2.66 2.95 5.01
N VAL A 36 -1.88 2.68 3.97
CA VAL A 36 -0.68 3.48 3.66
C VAL A 36 -1.10 4.89 3.23
N HIS A 37 -2.22 5.05 2.54
CA HIS A 37 -2.74 6.38 2.20
C HIS A 37 -3.10 7.20 3.44
N LEU A 38 -3.77 6.56 4.41
CA LEU A 38 -4.12 7.20 5.68
C LEU A 38 -2.87 7.69 6.43
N PHE A 39 -1.79 6.90 6.39
CA PHE A 39 -0.50 7.28 6.95
C PHE A 39 0.11 8.50 6.25
N ILE A 40 0.01 8.55 4.91
CA ILE A 40 0.50 9.69 4.12
C ILE A 40 -0.29 10.95 4.47
N ILE A 41 -1.63 10.88 4.55
CA ILE A 41 -2.48 12.02 4.93
C ILE A 41 -2.16 12.49 6.35
N TYR A 42 -1.98 11.55 7.28
CA TYR A 42 -1.55 11.86 8.63
C TYR A 42 -0.20 12.61 8.62
N ALA A 43 0.78 12.12 7.85
CA ALA A 43 2.08 12.75 7.73
C ALA A 43 2.00 14.17 7.14
N THR A 44 1.17 14.40 6.12
CA THR A 44 1.00 15.73 5.52
C THR A 44 0.38 16.74 6.48
N ILE A 45 -0.59 16.33 7.30
CA ILE A 45 -1.24 17.18 8.30
C ILE A 45 -0.30 17.44 9.48
N GLN A 46 0.32 16.39 10.02
CA GLN A 46 1.16 16.47 11.22
C GLN A 46 2.45 17.27 10.99
N TYR A 47 3.03 17.18 9.78
CA TYR A 47 4.30 17.81 9.43
C TYR A 47 4.11 18.93 8.41
N ASN A 48 3.05 19.72 8.54
CA ASN A 48 2.73 20.75 7.56
C ASN A 48 3.85 21.79 7.34
N LEU A 49 4.71 21.98 8.36
CA LEU A 49 5.85 22.90 8.37
C LEU A 49 7.05 22.45 7.53
N LEU A 50 7.13 21.18 7.10
CA LEU A 50 8.22 20.71 6.24
C LEU A 50 7.87 20.91 4.76
N ASP A 51 8.78 21.47 3.98
CA ASP A 51 8.60 21.56 2.54
C ASP A 51 8.78 20.19 1.86
N GLY A 52 7.76 19.80 1.10
CA GLY A 52 7.73 18.56 0.31
C GLY A 52 7.04 17.37 0.99
N THR A 53 6.10 16.73 0.26
CA THR A 53 5.35 15.55 0.73
C THR A 53 6.25 14.39 1.13
N VAL A 54 7.35 14.17 0.41
CA VAL A 54 8.32 13.10 0.69
C VAL A 54 9.03 13.33 2.03
N SER A 55 9.46 14.57 2.29
CA SER A 55 10.09 14.97 3.55
C SER A 55 9.14 14.78 4.75
N LYS A 56 7.85 15.10 4.57
CA LYS A 56 6.81 14.89 5.59
C LYS A 56 6.61 13.41 5.91
N ILE A 57 6.56 12.56 4.88
CA ILE A 57 6.41 11.11 5.03
C ILE A 57 7.65 10.52 5.70
N ASP A 58 8.85 10.90 5.29
CA ASP A 58 10.10 10.39 5.87
C ASP A 58 10.23 10.79 7.35
N ALA A 59 9.91 12.04 7.70
CA ALA A 59 9.83 12.48 9.10
C ALA A 59 8.82 11.65 9.92
N ALA A 60 7.65 11.36 9.36
CA ALA A 60 6.64 10.52 10.01
C ALA A 60 7.10 9.05 10.17
N VAL A 61 7.77 8.48 9.17
CA VAL A 61 8.31 7.11 9.21
C VAL A 61 9.39 6.99 10.27
N ARG A 62 10.30 7.98 10.38
CA ARG A 62 11.35 8.02 11.40
C ARG A 62 10.78 8.12 12.81
N LYS A 63 9.72 8.91 13.01
CA LYS A 63 9.10 9.08 14.33
C LYS A 63 8.21 7.90 14.72
N HIS A 64 7.52 7.28 13.76
CA HIS A 64 6.56 6.20 14.01
C HIS A 64 6.77 4.99 13.08
N PRO A 65 7.92 4.30 13.15
CA PRO A 65 8.23 3.18 12.26
C PRO A 65 7.28 1.99 12.45
N ARG A 66 6.78 1.80 13.69
CA ARG A 66 5.80 0.76 14.01
C ARG A 66 4.44 1.03 13.35
N PHE A 67 4.01 2.28 13.31
CA PHE A 67 2.73 2.67 12.71
C PHE A 67 2.77 2.46 11.19
N PHE A 68 3.87 2.84 10.53
CA PHE A 68 4.08 2.57 9.12
C PHE A 68 4.07 1.06 8.81
N SER A 69 4.76 0.25 9.63
CA SER A 69 4.76 -1.21 9.48
C SER A 69 3.37 -1.82 9.67
N PHE A 70 2.59 -1.30 10.63
CA PHE A 70 1.21 -1.71 10.85
C PHE A 70 0.33 -1.39 9.64
N CYS A 71 0.38 -0.16 9.12
CA CYS A 71 -0.36 0.23 7.91
C CYS A 71 -0.04 -0.70 6.74
N ARG A 72 1.24 -1.03 6.52
CA ARG A 72 1.65 -1.99 5.48
C ARG A 72 1.08 -3.40 5.68
N LYS A 73 1.08 -3.91 6.91
CA LYS A 73 0.51 -5.24 7.21
C LYS A 73 -1.01 -5.25 7.04
N ALA A 74 -1.68 -4.22 7.52
CA ALA A 74 -3.12 -4.03 7.35
C ALA A 74 -3.49 -4.01 5.86
N ASP A 75 -2.68 -3.34 5.04
CA ASP A 75 -2.88 -3.33 3.59
C ASP A 75 -2.73 -4.69 2.94
N ALA A 76 -1.67 -5.43 3.29
CA ALA A 76 -1.47 -6.77 2.77
C ALA A 76 -2.63 -7.72 3.14
N ILE A 77 -3.14 -7.60 4.36
CA ILE A 77 -4.32 -8.36 4.82
C ILE A 77 -5.56 -7.93 4.02
N PHE A 78 -5.79 -6.63 3.84
CA PHE A 78 -6.92 -6.11 3.10
C PHE A 78 -6.92 -6.60 1.64
N THR A 79 -5.78 -6.50 0.95
CA THR A 79 -5.62 -7.03 -0.41
C THR A 79 -5.85 -8.55 -0.45
N SER A 80 -5.33 -9.30 0.53
CA SER A 80 -5.55 -10.75 0.63
C SER A 80 -7.02 -11.11 0.77
N VAL A 81 -7.77 -10.38 1.61
CA VAL A 81 -9.21 -10.61 1.82
C VAL A 81 -10.00 -10.32 0.55
N ILE A 82 -9.70 -9.20 -0.13
CA ILE A 82 -10.34 -8.86 -1.41
C ILE A 82 -10.05 -9.94 -2.47
N CYS A 83 -8.80 -10.38 -2.58
CA CYS A 83 -8.42 -11.43 -3.53
C CYS A 83 -9.21 -12.73 -3.28
N LEU A 84 -9.31 -13.16 -2.01
CA LEU A 84 -10.10 -14.33 -1.64
C LEU A 84 -11.59 -14.17 -1.98
N LEU A 85 -12.17 -12.99 -1.75
CA LEU A 85 -13.55 -12.68 -2.13
C LEU A 85 -13.77 -12.79 -3.64
N PHE A 86 -12.85 -12.26 -4.44
CA PHE A 86 -12.93 -12.36 -5.91
C PHE A 86 -12.84 -13.80 -6.39
N VAL A 87 -11.93 -14.60 -5.82
CA VAL A 87 -11.82 -16.03 -6.14
C VAL A 87 -13.09 -16.77 -5.77
N ALA A 88 -13.65 -16.53 -4.58
CA ALA A 88 -14.91 -17.14 -4.15
C ALA A 88 -16.07 -16.78 -5.09
N LEU A 89 -16.20 -15.52 -5.48
CA LEU A 89 -17.20 -15.07 -6.45
C LEU A 89 -17.02 -15.74 -7.82
N ALA A 90 -15.78 -15.83 -8.31
CA ALA A 90 -15.49 -16.50 -9.58
C ALA A 90 -15.88 -17.97 -9.53
N VAL A 91 -15.57 -18.69 -8.44
CA VAL A 91 -15.95 -20.10 -8.26
C VAL A 91 -17.47 -20.26 -8.23
N ILE A 92 -18.19 -19.40 -7.50
CA ILE A 92 -19.66 -19.42 -7.45
C ILE A 92 -20.26 -19.16 -8.84
N LEU A 93 -19.72 -18.19 -9.57
CA LEU A 93 -20.17 -17.88 -10.93
C LEU A 93 -19.93 -19.04 -11.87
N LEU A 94 -18.74 -19.65 -11.86
CA LEU A 94 -18.42 -20.82 -12.67
C LEU A 94 -19.32 -22.00 -12.33
N TRP A 95 -19.55 -22.26 -11.04
CA TRP A 95 -20.46 -23.31 -10.58
C TRP A 95 -21.89 -23.09 -11.09
N LYS A 96 -22.39 -21.86 -10.96
CA LYS A 96 -23.73 -21.48 -11.43
C LYS A 96 -23.85 -21.61 -12.95
N LEU A 97 -22.81 -21.22 -13.68
CA LEU A 97 -22.78 -21.30 -15.14
C LEU A 97 -22.74 -22.74 -15.63
N LEU A 98 -21.92 -23.60 -15.00
CA LEU A 98 -21.89 -25.05 -15.25
C LEU A 98 -23.23 -25.72 -14.94
N TYR A 99 -23.86 -25.38 -13.82
CA TYR A 99 -25.17 -25.92 -13.48
C TYR A 99 -26.25 -25.48 -14.48
N ALA A 100 -26.19 -24.24 -14.96
CA ALA A 100 -27.12 -23.74 -15.97
C ALA A 100 -26.93 -24.43 -17.33
N THR A 101 -25.70 -24.73 -17.74
CA THR A 101 -25.44 -25.42 -19.01
C THR A 101 -25.76 -26.91 -18.98
N ILE A 102 -25.63 -27.58 -17.83
CA ILE A 102 -25.96 -29.01 -17.69
C ILE A 102 -27.48 -29.26 -17.63
N LYS A 103 -28.27 -28.26 -17.22
CA LYS A 103 -29.73 -28.38 -17.07
C LYS A 103 -30.51 -28.12 -18.37
N PHE A 104 -29.81 -27.77 -19.45
CA PHE A 104 -30.34 -27.60 -20.81
C PHE A 104 -30.05 -28.86 -21.63
#